data_AF-A0A2D4KY63-F1
#
_entry.id   AF-A0A2D4KY63-F1
#
_cell.length_a   1.000
_cell.length_b   1.000
_cell.length_c   1.000
_cell.angle_alpha   90.00
_cell.angle_beta   90.00
_cell.angle_gamma   90.00
#
_symmetry.space_group_name_H-M   'P 1'
#
loop_
_entity.id
_entity.type
_entity.pdbx_description
1 polymer ?
#
loop_
_entity_poly.entity_id
_entity_poly.type
_entity_poly.pdbx_seq_one_letter_code
_entity_poly.pdbx_strand_id
1 'polypeptide(L)'
;LLPVFAQTFQQTMLPSIRKASLALIRKMIHFCSEALLKEVCDSDVGHNLPTVLVEITATVLDQEDDDDGHLLALQIIRDLVDKGGDLFLDQLARLGVISKVSTLAGPSSDDE
;
A
#
# COMPACT_ATOMS: atom_id res chain seq x y z
N LEU A 1 -1.25 0.49 -16.08
CA LEU A 1 -0.68 1.71 -15.46
C LEU A 1 -0.30 1.49 -13.99
N LEU A 2 -1.15 0.86 -13.17
CA LEU A 2 -0.84 0.61 -11.76
C LEU A 2 0.50 -0.14 -11.56
N PRO A 3 0.80 -1.26 -12.27
CA PRO A 3 2.11 -1.91 -12.20
C PRO A 3 3.28 -0.98 -12.54
N VAL A 4 3.10 -0.13 -13.56
CA VAL A 4 4.14 0.82 -14.00
C VAL A 4 4.45 1.84 -12.92
N PHE A 5 3.45 2.40 -12.25
CA PHE A 5 3.68 3.35 -11.16
C PHE A 5 4.25 2.69 -9.91
N ALA A 6 3.83 1.47 -9.60
CA ALA A 6 4.39 0.68 -8.51
C ALA A 6 5.89 0.42 -8.73
N GLN A 7 6.25 -0.01 -9.94
CA GLN A 7 7.65 -0.18 -10.34
C GLN A 7 8.42 1.15 -10.32
N THR A 8 7.82 2.24 -10.82
CA THR A 8 8.45 3.58 -10.80
C THR A 8 8.77 4.01 -9.37
N PHE A 9 7.86 3.78 -8.41
CA PHE A 9 8.08 4.09 -7.01
C PHE A 9 9.29 3.32 -6.43
N GLN A 10 9.40 2.02 -6.74
CA GLN A 10 10.48 1.18 -6.23
C GLN A 10 11.84 1.53 -6.85
N GLN A 11 11.88 1.90 -8.13
CA GLN A 11 13.13 2.12 -8.86
C GLN A 11 13.70 3.54 -8.71
N THR A 12 12.86 4.52 -8.38
CA THR A 12 13.29 5.91 -8.31
C THR A 12 13.87 6.28 -6.94
N MET A 13 14.98 6.99 -6.95
CA MET A 13 15.58 7.59 -5.75
C MET A 13 15.08 9.01 -5.49
N LEU A 14 14.30 9.60 -6.41
CA LEU A 14 13.84 10.98 -6.32
C LEU A 14 12.58 11.10 -5.43
N PRO A 15 12.64 11.80 -4.28
CA PRO A 15 11.51 11.86 -3.34
C PRO A 15 10.22 12.42 -3.95
N SER A 16 10.34 13.43 -4.83
CA SER A 16 9.19 14.03 -5.52
C SER A 16 8.47 13.04 -6.43
N ILE A 17 9.23 12.17 -7.12
CA ILE A 17 8.65 11.12 -7.95
C ILE A 17 8.00 10.05 -7.07
N ARG A 18 8.64 9.64 -5.97
CA ARG A 18 8.03 8.69 -5.01
C ARG A 18 6.68 9.22 -4.49
N LYS A 19 6.62 10.48 -4.05
CA LYS A 19 5.37 11.11 -3.56
C LYS A 19 4.29 11.17 -4.65
N ALA A 20 4.64 11.56 -5.87
CA ALA A 20 3.69 11.62 -6.99
C ALA A 20 3.19 10.22 -7.39
N SER A 21 4.09 9.23 -7.50
CA SER A 21 3.75 7.84 -7.80
C SER A 21 2.85 7.24 -6.72
N LEU A 22 3.16 7.46 -5.43
CA LEU A 22 2.33 6.98 -4.32
C LEU A 22 0.92 7.56 -4.37
N ALA A 23 0.79 8.87 -4.61
CA ALA A 23 -0.52 9.52 -4.73
C ALA A 23 -1.34 8.97 -5.91
N LEU A 24 -0.69 8.63 -7.03
CA LEU A 24 -1.32 8.01 -8.19
C LEU A 24 -1.72 6.56 -7.91
N ILE A 25 -0.82 5.76 -7.32
CA ILE A 25 -1.10 4.39 -6.89
C ILE A 25 -2.35 4.37 -5.99
N ARG A 26 -2.40 5.25 -4.98
CA ARG A 26 -3.58 5.38 -4.12
C ARG A 26 -4.84 5.67 -4.91
N LYS A 27 -4.85 6.70 -5.78
CA LYS A 27 -6.04 7.04 -6.58
C LYS A 27 -6.47 5.86 -7.45
N MET A 28 -5.52 5.18 -8.08
CA MET A 28 -5.81 4.02 -8.92
C MET A 28 -6.45 2.90 -8.10
N ILE A 29 -5.87 2.51 -6.96
CA ILE A 29 -6.42 1.46 -6.10
C ILE A 29 -7.79 1.88 -5.56
N HIS A 30 -7.94 3.12 -5.10
CA HIS A 30 -9.18 3.64 -4.53
C HIS A 30 -10.36 3.62 -5.52
N PHE A 31 -10.14 4.05 -6.77
CA PHE A 31 -11.19 4.08 -7.80
C PHE A 31 -11.32 2.80 -8.61
N CYS A 32 -10.38 1.86 -8.47
CA CYS A 32 -10.49 0.53 -9.09
C CYS A 32 -11.59 -0.29 -8.41
N SER A 33 -12.36 -1.07 -9.17
CA SER A 33 -13.25 -2.08 -8.61
C SER A 33 -12.46 -3.28 -8.07
N GLU A 34 -13.04 -4.03 -7.15
CA GLU A 34 -12.46 -5.29 -6.67
C GLU A 34 -12.14 -6.25 -7.82
N ALA A 35 -13.09 -6.45 -8.74
CA ALA A 35 -12.91 -7.36 -9.87
C ALA A 35 -11.71 -6.98 -10.75
N LEU A 36 -11.56 -5.68 -11.06
CA LEU A 36 -10.45 -5.20 -11.88
C LEU A 36 -9.13 -5.25 -11.12
N LEU A 37 -9.12 -5.01 -9.80
CA LEU A 37 -7.91 -5.13 -8.99
C LEU A 37 -7.40 -6.57 -8.99
N LYS A 38 -8.29 -7.55 -8.82
CA LYS A 38 -7.97 -8.98 -8.87
C LYS A 38 -7.46 -9.38 -10.25
N GLU A 39 -8.16 -8.99 -11.32
CA GLU A 39 -7.74 -9.26 -12.71
C GLU A 39 -6.31 -8.73 -13.00
N VAL A 40 -6.00 -7.51 -12.55
CA VAL A 40 -4.66 -6.93 -12.75
C VAL A 40 -3.60 -7.68 -11.94
N CYS A 41 -3.92 -8.13 -10.73
CA CYS A 41 -3.01 -8.90 -9.88
C CYS A 41 -2.75 -10.31 -10.42
N ASP A 42 -3.74 -10.94 -11.05
CA ASP A 42 -3.64 -12.28 -11.64
C ASP A 42 -3.01 -12.27 -13.05
N SER A 43 -2.84 -11.09 -13.66
CA SER A 43 -2.29 -10.97 -15.01
C SER A 43 -0.78 -11.29 -15.07
N ASP A 44 -0.30 -11.81 -16.20
CA ASP A 44 1.13 -12.07 -16.43
C ASP A 44 2.02 -10.83 -16.26
N VAL A 45 1.47 -9.63 -16.53
CA VAL A 45 2.16 -8.34 -16.37
C VAL A 45 2.22 -7.91 -14.89
N GLY A 46 1.31 -8.45 -14.07
CA GLY A 46 1.14 -8.15 -12.65
C GLY A 46 1.55 -9.29 -11.71
N HIS A 47 2.31 -10.29 -12.19
CA HIS A 47 2.58 -11.56 -11.47
C HIS A 47 3.28 -11.41 -10.09
N ASN A 48 3.64 -10.19 -9.69
CA ASN A 48 4.16 -9.83 -8.38
C ASN A 48 3.53 -8.54 -7.80
N LEU A 49 2.51 -7.99 -8.46
CA LEU A 49 1.91 -6.71 -8.10
C LEU A 49 1.39 -6.72 -6.65
N PRO A 50 0.73 -7.79 -6.15
CA PRO A 50 0.31 -7.81 -4.75
C PRO A 50 1.47 -7.59 -3.79
N THR A 51 2.57 -8.29 -4.04
CA THR A 51 3.80 -8.16 -3.27
C THR A 51 4.38 -6.75 -3.34
N VAL A 52 4.52 -6.21 -4.53
CA VAL A 52 5.07 -4.87 -4.73
C VAL A 52 4.21 -3.81 -4.02
N LEU A 53 2.89 -3.90 -4.10
CA LEU A 53 2.00 -2.94 -3.43
C LEU A 53 2.15 -2.98 -1.91
N VAL A 54 2.24 -4.18 -1.31
CA VAL A 54 2.47 -4.30 0.13
C VAL A 54 3.85 -3.75 0.51
N GLU A 55 4.91 -4.09 -0.23
CA GLU A 55 6.27 -3.58 0.00
C GLU A 55 6.35 -2.06 -0.05
N ILE A 56 5.63 -1.43 -1.00
CA ILE A 56 5.53 0.03 -1.09
C ILE A 56 4.93 0.59 0.19
N THR A 57 3.80 0.03 0.66
CA THR A 57 3.15 0.53 1.88
C THR A 57 4.04 0.34 3.11
N ALA A 58 4.72 -0.81 3.24
CA ALA A 58 5.68 -1.03 4.32
C ALA A 58 6.82 -0.01 4.29
N THR A 59 7.42 0.20 3.12
CA THR A 59 8.52 1.16 2.91
C THR A 59 8.11 2.61 3.22
N VAL A 60 6.86 2.98 2.97
CA VAL A 60 6.35 4.31 3.30
C VAL A 60 6.11 4.44 4.79
N LEU A 61 5.53 3.43 5.44
CA LEU A 61 5.36 3.42 6.90
C LEU A 61 6.70 3.39 7.65
N ASP A 62 7.78 2.93 7.02
CA ASP A 62 9.15 2.97 7.56
C ASP A 62 9.81 4.35 7.52
N GLN A 63 9.21 5.34 6.87
CA GLN A 63 9.77 6.69 6.79
C GLN A 63 9.41 7.51 8.02
N GLU A 64 10.40 7.82 8.84
CA GLU A 64 10.21 8.75 9.96
C GLU A 64 9.83 10.14 9.44
N ASP A 65 8.96 10.84 10.17
CA ASP A 65 8.53 12.23 9.91
C ASP A 65 7.81 12.49 8.56
N ASP A 66 7.20 11.48 7.91
CA ASP A 66 6.35 11.65 6.72
C ASP A 66 4.86 11.29 6.97
N ASP A 67 4.17 12.11 7.77
CA ASP A 67 2.76 11.91 8.10
C ASP A 67 1.83 11.86 6.86
N ASP A 68 2.13 12.67 5.85
CA ASP A 68 1.41 12.65 4.56
C ASP A 68 1.56 11.29 3.87
N GLY A 69 2.79 10.78 3.79
CA GLY A 69 3.10 9.48 3.25
C GLY A 69 2.41 8.36 4.01
N HIS A 70 2.48 8.40 5.36
CA HIS A 70 1.80 7.46 6.24
C HIS A 70 0.30 7.44 6.00
N LEU A 71 -0.36 8.60 5.91
CA LEU A 71 -1.78 8.68 5.64
C LEU A 71 -2.13 8.05 4.28
N LEU A 72 -1.35 8.31 3.23
CA LEU A 72 -1.57 7.68 1.92
C LEU A 72 -1.37 6.16 1.98
N ALA A 73 -0.34 5.68 2.69
CA ALA A 73 -0.07 4.25 2.86
C ALA A 73 -1.21 3.56 3.61
N LEU A 74 -1.71 4.14 4.70
CA LEU A 74 -2.86 3.63 5.46
C LEU A 74 -4.14 3.59 4.62
N GLN A 75 -4.38 4.60 3.78
CA GLN A 75 -5.50 4.60 2.83
C GLN A 75 -5.37 3.49 1.78
N ILE A 76 -4.16 3.27 1.25
CA ILE A 76 -3.88 2.16 0.34
C ILE A 76 -4.14 0.83 1.03
N ILE A 77 -3.59 0.61 2.23
CA ILE A 77 -3.75 -0.64 2.99
C ILE A 77 -5.23 -0.94 3.21
N ARG A 78 -6.02 0.06 3.61
CA ARG A 78 -7.48 -0.08 3.77
C ARG A 78 -8.13 -0.55 2.47
N ASP A 79 -7.91 0.16 1.36
CA ASP A 79 -8.53 -0.20 0.08
C ASP A 79 -8.09 -1.59 -0.42
N LEU A 80 -6.84 -2.01 -0.14
CA LEU A 80 -6.35 -3.35 -0.50
C LEU A 80 -7.04 -4.44 0.32
N VAL A 81 -7.17 -4.25 1.64
CA VAL A 81 -7.84 -5.21 2.51
C VAL A 81 -9.33 -5.30 2.19
N ASP A 82 -9.99 -4.16 1.96
CA ASP A 82 -11.42 -4.10 1.64
C ASP A 82 -11.75 -4.78 0.29
N LYS A 83 -10.84 -4.72 -0.69
CA LYS A 83 -11.08 -5.23 -2.06
C LYS A 83 -10.44 -6.58 -2.35
N GLY A 84 -9.49 -7.04 -1.56
CA GLY A 84 -8.71 -8.25 -1.86
C GLY A 84 -7.99 -8.80 -0.65
N GLY A 85 -8.61 -8.76 0.53
CA GLY A 85 -7.97 -9.23 1.77
C GLY A 85 -7.35 -10.63 1.66
N ASP A 86 -7.94 -11.52 0.87
CA ASP A 86 -7.40 -12.85 0.55
C ASP A 86 -6.04 -12.83 -0.17
N LEU A 87 -5.75 -11.78 -0.94
CA LEU A 87 -4.50 -11.57 -1.66
C LEU A 87 -3.44 -10.84 -0.82
N PHE A 88 -3.84 -9.92 0.05
CA PHE A 88 -2.91 -8.96 0.67
C PHE A 88 -2.64 -9.21 2.16
N LEU A 89 -3.58 -9.79 2.93
CA LEU A 89 -3.50 -9.85 4.39
C LEU A 89 -2.30 -10.66 4.89
N ASP A 90 -2.04 -11.83 4.30
CA ASP A 90 -0.89 -12.68 4.68
C ASP A 90 0.43 -11.92 4.52
N GLN A 91 0.58 -11.22 3.40
CA GLN A 91 1.81 -10.47 3.13
C GLN A 91 1.95 -9.22 4.00
N LEU A 92 0.85 -8.52 4.29
CA LEU A 92 0.83 -7.41 5.25
C LEU A 92 1.26 -7.88 6.65
N ALA A 93 0.78 -9.05 7.09
CA ALA A 93 1.18 -9.66 8.35
C ALA A 93 2.68 -10.01 8.33
N ARG A 94 3.14 -10.68 7.27
CA ARG A 94 4.53 -11.11 7.11
C ARG A 94 5.53 -9.95 7.11
N LEU A 95 5.17 -8.81 6.52
CA LEU A 95 6.01 -7.60 6.54
C LEU A 95 5.82 -6.74 7.80
N GLY A 96 5.06 -7.21 8.79
CA GLY A 96 4.86 -6.50 10.06
C GLY A 96 4.01 -5.23 9.94
N VAL A 97 3.39 -4.99 8.78
CA VAL A 97 2.56 -3.80 8.52
C VAL A 97 1.42 -3.72 9.52
N ILE A 98 0.79 -4.84 9.86
CA ILE A 98 -0.32 -4.88 10.83
C ILE A 98 0.15 -4.35 12.20
N SER A 99 1.30 -4.82 12.69
CA SER A 99 1.87 -4.34 13.96
C SER A 99 2.17 -2.85 13.88
N LYS A 100 2.66 -2.36 12.74
CA LYS A 100 3.01 -0.96 12.55
C LYS A 100 1.79 -0.05 12.55
N VAL A 101 0.71 -0.46 11.88
CA VAL A 101 -0.59 0.24 11.94
C VAL A 101 -1.11 0.30 13.38
N SER A 102 -0.98 -0.79 14.15
CA SER A 102 -1.38 -0.80 15.56
C SER A 102 -0.57 0.18 16.40
N THR A 103 0.75 0.27 16.19
CA THR A 103 1.60 1.25 16.89
C THR A 103 1.20 2.69 16.53
N LEU A 104 0.89 2.96 15.26
CA LEU A 104 0.46 4.28 14.78
C LEU A 104 -0.91 4.70 15.32
N ALA A 105 -1.81 3.74 15.59
CA ALA A 105 -3.12 4.04 16.19
C ALA A 105 -3.01 4.54 17.63
N GLY A 106 -1.87 4.30 18.30
CA GLY A 106 -1.70 4.59 19.72
C GLY A 106 -2.50 3.64 20.62
N PRO A 107 -2.43 3.80 21.95
CA PRO A 107 -3.29 3.06 22.86
C PRO A 107 -4.76 3.38 22.57
N SER A 108 -5.60 2.36 22.51
CA SER A 108 -7.04 2.53 22.42
C SER A 108 -7.52 3.34 23.63
N SER A 109 -8.29 4.39 23.39
CA SER A 109 -8.88 5.27 24.41
C SER A 109 -9.90 4.59 25.33
N ASP A 110 -10.01 3.26 25.29
CA ASP A 110 -10.91 2.45 26.10
C ASP A 110 -10.28 2.03 27.45
N ASP A 111 -9.07 2.51 27.76
CA ASP A 111 -8.34 2.28 29.02
C ASP A 111 -8.37 3.51 29.98
N GLU A 112 -9.43 4.34 29.96
CA GLU A 112 -9.73 5.38 30.97
C GLU A 112 -11.05 5.15 31.72
#